data_AF-A0AA87MP20-F1
#
_entry.id   AF-A0AA87MP20-F1
#
_cell.length_a   1.000
_cell.length_b   1.000
_cell.length_c   1.000
_cell.angle_alpha   90.00
_cell.angle_beta   90.00
_cell.angle_gamma   90.00
#
_symmetry.space_group_name_H-M   'P 1'
#
loop_
_entity.id
_entity.type
_entity.pdbx_description
1 polymer ?
#
loop_
_entity_poly.entity_id
_entity_poly.type
_entity_poly.pdbx_seq_one_letter_code
_entity_poly.pdbx_strand_id
1 'polypeptide(L)'
;MIRKIVILSLIVLNLNCATTAVFTEAIQKQKEYVPYEGTLTDIFLISLGPFGTFYGKSTTFTFIGGLIDLPFSFVLDTILLPGIIPYYIYVKYDRPWSAVSSHKKVSARLNAFQSQNPPYVALKSILEQNDVTALQSFLKSFDVIALEKKIRSLQQANLLPYEHAYNFNESTEKQYYYKIGIIDYTAALFSTRTASRNIVPKTFNPGDRLEVVYTLYEEFRKDPILEKRYYETVWKACFSFGVLIENPKILKKVILEFSEKKEISDLFEPIAQRYSEKEYKRFQDPFDDPYYFFNKTETQKFSELWYNRVELLPEIDDLLRKNPELQKEWKRTAWVSAISSGVIAYRPPLLERAFREFPMESAKSAPNLFVAAFKSKNRQSVDIIVKNLKDAKTFPLGQLEEEIVTDILKYPNLLEKLLQTGWNPNLILEWEKHKSLSQNSKQSHRRPEILIKSNGKEFIEKQETTLLILAMQNDFIPMETVQILLKYGADPSLGVKRKSEGKEYLLYPLANINSNGNTILKELKQKTLIDWKK
;
A
#
# COMPACT_ATOMS: atom_id res chain seq x y z
N MET A 1 -13.57 -62.79 33.17
CA MET A 1 -14.23 -61.54 32.72
C MET A 1 -14.08 -60.41 33.73
N ILE A 2 -14.42 -60.64 35.01
CA ILE A 2 -14.37 -59.64 36.10
C ILE A 2 -13.00 -58.92 36.23
N ARG A 3 -11.88 -59.66 36.19
CA ARG A 3 -10.53 -59.06 36.29
C ARG A 3 -10.23 -58.04 35.19
N LYS A 4 -10.70 -58.27 33.95
CA LYS A 4 -10.50 -57.33 32.84
C LYS A 4 -11.34 -56.06 33.02
N ILE A 5 -12.55 -56.20 33.57
CA ILE A 5 -13.44 -55.08 33.87
C ILE A 5 -12.81 -54.22 34.96
N VAL A 6 -12.32 -54.81 36.06
CA VAL A 6 -11.65 -54.08 37.15
C VAL A 6 -10.42 -53.33 36.64
N ILE A 7 -9.57 -53.96 35.83
CA ILE A 7 -8.38 -53.30 35.27
C ILE A 7 -8.78 -52.13 34.36
N LEU A 8 -9.78 -52.32 33.49
CA LEU A 8 -10.27 -51.25 32.61
C LEU A 8 -10.85 -50.08 33.42
N SER A 9 -11.64 -50.36 34.46
CA SER A 9 -12.16 -49.34 35.37
C SER A 9 -11.04 -48.57 36.07
N LEU A 10 -9.98 -49.25 36.54
CA LEU A 10 -8.82 -48.59 37.16
C LEU A 10 -8.08 -47.68 36.16
N ILE A 11 -7.93 -48.10 34.90
CA ILE A 11 -7.32 -47.27 33.86
C ILE A 11 -8.16 -46.03 33.58
N VAL A 12 -9.48 -46.19 33.43
CA VAL A 12 -10.40 -45.07 33.18
C VAL A 12 -10.40 -44.08 34.35
N LEU A 13 -10.35 -44.56 35.59
CA LEU A 13 -10.30 -43.70 36.78
C LEU A 13 -8.98 -42.93 36.87
N ASN A 14 -7.83 -43.56 36.63
CA ASN A 14 -6.53 -42.87 36.60
C ASN A 14 -6.44 -41.81 35.48
N LEU A 15 -7.10 -42.03 34.33
CA LEU A 15 -7.10 -41.06 33.23
C LEU A 15 -8.06 -39.87 33.43
N ASN A 16 -9.01 -39.98 34.38
CA ASN A 16 -9.99 -38.92 34.64
C ASN A 16 -9.82 -38.26 36.02
N CYS A 17 -8.68 -38.49 36.68
CA CYS A 17 -8.39 -37.88 37.97
C CYS A 17 -7.90 -36.43 37.88
N ALA A 18 -8.00 -35.71 38.99
CA ALA A 18 -7.55 -34.32 39.13
C ALA A 18 -6.10 -34.14 38.68
N THR A 19 -5.19 -35.06 39.02
CA THR A 19 -3.79 -34.99 38.59
C THR A 19 -3.64 -35.04 37.07
N THR A 20 -4.42 -35.89 36.37
CA THR A 20 -4.41 -35.93 34.91
C THR A 20 -4.97 -34.64 34.31
N ALA A 21 -6.03 -34.09 34.89
CA ALA A 21 -6.59 -32.80 34.45
C ALA A 21 -5.57 -31.66 34.57
N VAL A 22 -4.93 -31.51 35.75
CA VAL A 22 -3.90 -30.50 35.99
C VAL A 22 -2.70 -30.69 35.05
N PHE A 23 -2.25 -31.93 34.84
CA PHE A 23 -1.17 -32.23 33.91
C PHE A 23 -1.51 -31.85 32.46
N THR A 24 -2.72 -32.18 31.99
CA THR A 24 -3.17 -31.79 30.65
C THR A 24 -3.31 -30.28 30.50
N GLU A 25 -3.79 -29.59 31.53
CA GLU A 25 -3.88 -28.13 31.56
C GLU A 25 -2.48 -27.49 31.53
N ALA A 26 -1.52 -28.03 32.28
CA ALA A 26 -0.13 -27.59 32.26
C ALA A 26 0.48 -27.75 30.85
N ILE A 27 0.18 -28.86 30.15
CA ILE A 27 0.59 -29.06 28.74
C ILE A 27 -0.06 -28.01 27.84
N GLN A 28 -1.39 -27.85 27.90
CA GLN A 28 -2.13 -26.92 27.05
C GLN A 28 -1.71 -25.47 27.26
N LYS A 29 -1.50 -25.07 28.51
CA LYS A 29 -1.09 -23.71 28.91
C LYS A 29 0.44 -23.53 28.91
N GLN A 30 1.20 -24.56 28.55
CA GLN A 30 2.67 -24.60 28.56
C GLN A 30 3.30 -24.16 29.89
N LYS A 31 2.60 -24.36 31.01
CA LYS A 31 3.10 -24.04 32.35
C LYS A 31 4.00 -25.17 32.88
N GLU A 32 4.83 -24.84 33.85
CA GLU A 32 5.53 -25.85 34.64
C GLU A 32 4.49 -26.66 35.43
N TYR A 33 4.60 -27.98 35.35
CA TYR A 33 3.73 -28.87 36.11
C TYR A 33 4.32 -29.05 37.51
N VAL A 34 3.51 -28.82 38.55
CA VAL A 34 3.92 -29.00 39.94
C VAL A 34 3.42 -30.36 40.42
N PRO A 35 4.33 -31.29 40.83
CA PRO A 35 3.91 -32.58 41.36
C PRO A 35 2.97 -32.42 42.54
N TYR A 36 1.99 -33.33 42.67
CA TYR A 36 0.98 -33.34 43.73
C TYR A 36 -0.07 -32.23 43.67
N GLU A 37 -0.09 -31.37 42.65
CA GLU A 37 -1.09 -30.31 42.54
C GLU A 37 -2.52 -30.88 42.40
N GLY A 38 -2.70 -31.98 41.67
CA GLY A 38 -3.98 -32.70 41.61
C GLY A 38 -4.35 -33.35 42.94
N THR A 39 -3.41 -34.05 43.58
CA THR A 39 -3.60 -34.62 44.93
C THR A 39 -4.00 -33.55 45.96
N LEU A 40 -3.36 -32.37 45.93
CA LEU A 40 -3.71 -31.25 46.81
C LEU A 40 -5.10 -30.70 46.52
N THR A 41 -5.51 -30.69 45.25
CA THR A 41 -6.88 -30.33 44.85
C THR A 41 -7.88 -31.29 45.47
N ASP A 42 -7.62 -32.60 45.44
CA ASP A 42 -8.51 -33.60 46.05
C ASP A 42 -8.58 -33.47 47.58
N ILE A 43 -7.43 -33.25 48.24
CA ILE A 43 -7.38 -32.99 49.69
C ILE A 43 -8.19 -31.73 50.03
N PHE A 44 -8.05 -30.68 49.24
CA PHE A 44 -8.83 -29.45 49.40
C PHE A 44 -10.34 -29.74 49.28
N LEU A 45 -10.77 -30.46 48.25
CA LEU A 45 -12.19 -30.82 48.06
C LEU A 45 -12.73 -31.67 49.23
N ILE A 46 -11.93 -32.57 49.79
CA ILE A 46 -12.29 -33.35 50.99
C ILE A 46 -12.38 -32.45 52.22
N SER A 47 -11.45 -31.50 52.40
CA SER A 47 -11.43 -30.60 53.55
C SER A 47 -12.66 -29.69 53.65
N LEU A 48 -13.36 -29.45 52.54
CA LEU A 48 -14.63 -28.71 52.52
C LEU A 48 -15.77 -29.43 53.25
N GLY A 49 -15.61 -30.74 53.51
CA GLY A 49 -16.55 -31.56 54.26
C GLY A 49 -17.86 -31.91 53.52
N PRO A 50 -18.61 -32.92 53.99
CA PRO A 50 -19.81 -33.42 53.30
C PRO A 50 -21.06 -32.54 53.45
N PHE A 51 -21.10 -31.64 54.44
CA PHE A 51 -22.30 -30.88 54.81
C PHE A 51 -22.13 -29.36 54.72
N GLY A 52 -21.18 -28.88 53.90
CA GLY A 52 -20.90 -27.46 53.70
C GLY A 52 -21.56 -26.86 52.45
N THR A 53 -21.40 -25.54 52.33
CA THR A 53 -21.70 -24.80 51.09
C THR A 53 -20.47 -23.99 50.67
N PHE A 54 -19.99 -24.18 49.44
CA PHE A 54 -18.86 -23.45 48.86
C PHE A 54 -19.31 -22.79 47.55
N TYR A 55 -19.14 -21.46 47.43
CA TYR A 55 -19.70 -20.65 46.33
C TYR A 55 -21.19 -20.91 46.05
N GLY A 56 -22.00 -21.04 47.11
CA GLY A 56 -23.46 -21.23 46.99
C GLY A 56 -23.90 -22.61 46.50
N LYS A 57 -22.99 -23.58 46.33
CA LYS A 57 -23.30 -24.97 45.98
C LYS A 57 -22.99 -25.89 47.16
N SER A 58 -23.79 -26.95 47.30
CA SER A 58 -23.55 -28.02 48.27
C SER A 58 -22.21 -28.70 47.99
N THR A 59 -21.39 -28.88 49.03
CA THR A 59 -20.07 -29.51 48.93
C THR A 59 -20.13 -31.04 48.94
N THR A 60 -21.31 -31.64 49.06
CA THR A 60 -21.46 -33.09 49.22
C THR A 60 -20.91 -33.87 48.01
N PHE A 61 -21.22 -33.44 46.78
CA PHE A 61 -20.71 -34.10 45.57
C PHE A 61 -19.20 -33.90 45.37
N THR A 62 -18.68 -32.71 45.70
CA THR A 62 -17.24 -32.43 45.59
C THR A 62 -16.44 -33.20 46.65
N PHE A 63 -17.00 -33.37 47.85
CA PHE A 63 -16.41 -34.18 48.91
C PHE A 63 -16.32 -35.67 48.51
N ILE A 64 -17.42 -36.23 47.98
CA ILE A 64 -17.44 -37.62 47.49
C ILE A 64 -16.47 -37.78 46.31
N GLY A 65 -16.46 -36.82 45.38
CA GLY A 65 -15.54 -36.78 44.26
C GLY A 65 -14.08 -36.84 44.72
N GLY A 66 -13.68 -35.94 45.62
CA GLY A 66 -12.32 -35.92 46.17
C GLY A 66 -11.95 -37.23 46.88
N LEU A 67 -12.85 -37.85 47.65
CA LEU A 67 -12.58 -39.15 48.30
C LEU A 67 -12.35 -40.29 47.31
N ILE A 68 -13.10 -40.31 46.21
CA ILE A 68 -12.95 -41.33 45.16
C ILE A 68 -11.67 -41.07 44.36
N ASP A 69 -11.36 -39.80 44.08
CA ASP A 69 -10.31 -39.42 43.14
C ASP A 69 -8.90 -39.38 43.77
N LEU A 70 -8.81 -39.01 45.05
CA LEU A 70 -7.56 -38.92 45.81
C LEU A 70 -6.63 -40.13 45.65
N PRO A 71 -7.07 -41.40 45.81
CA PRO A 71 -6.17 -42.54 45.66
C PRO A 71 -5.61 -42.66 44.22
N PHE A 72 -6.34 -42.24 43.20
CA PHE A 72 -5.87 -42.26 41.82
C PHE A 72 -4.91 -41.12 41.52
N SER A 73 -5.24 -39.89 41.94
CA SER A 73 -4.35 -38.73 41.87
C SER A 73 -3.02 -39.00 42.58
N PHE A 74 -3.06 -39.56 43.79
CA PHE A 74 -1.88 -39.90 44.56
C PHE A 74 -1.02 -40.97 43.89
N VAL A 75 -1.62 -42.06 43.38
CA VAL A 75 -0.87 -43.10 42.65
C VAL A 75 -0.25 -42.55 41.37
N LEU A 76 -0.96 -41.67 40.66
CA LEU A 76 -0.46 -41.05 39.44
C LEU A 76 0.72 -40.12 39.75
N ASP A 77 0.60 -39.27 40.79
CA ASP A 77 1.65 -38.36 41.26
C ASP A 77 2.89 -39.06 41.82
N THR A 78 2.72 -40.15 42.58
CA THR A 78 3.81 -40.80 43.30
C THR A 78 4.51 -41.90 42.50
N ILE A 79 3.78 -42.63 41.64
CA ILE A 79 4.30 -43.84 40.99
C ILE A 79 4.41 -43.66 39.48
N LEU A 80 3.32 -43.26 38.82
CA LEU A 80 3.26 -43.27 37.35
C LEU A 80 4.00 -42.08 36.73
N LEU A 81 3.74 -40.88 37.24
CA LEU A 81 4.36 -39.67 36.74
C LEU A 81 5.88 -39.65 36.95
N PRO A 82 6.45 -39.98 38.13
CA PRO A 82 7.91 -40.04 38.28
C PRO A 82 8.59 -41.09 37.38
N GLY A 83 7.87 -42.13 36.94
CA GLY A 83 8.36 -43.08 35.94
C GLY A 83 8.34 -42.56 34.49
N ILE A 84 7.50 -41.57 34.18
CA ILE A 84 7.25 -41.04 32.82
C ILE A 84 7.87 -39.63 32.64
N ILE A 85 7.92 -38.83 33.70
CA ILE A 85 8.41 -37.44 33.77
C ILE A 85 9.90 -37.28 33.43
N PRO A 86 10.82 -38.20 33.79
CA PRO A 86 12.23 -38.07 33.39
C PRO A 86 12.37 -37.91 31.87
N TYR A 87 11.48 -38.55 31.09
CA TYR A 87 11.44 -38.39 29.64
C TYR A 87 10.89 -37.02 29.23
N TYR A 88 9.82 -36.51 29.88
CA TYR A 88 9.21 -35.23 29.54
C TYR A 88 10.10 -34.02 29.86
N ILE A 89 10.76 -34.00 31.03
CA ILE A 89 11.70 -32.94 31.42
C ILE A 89 12.95 -32.97 30.54
N TYR A 90 13.47 -34.16 30.24
CA TYR A 90 14.64 -34.34 29.37
C TYR A 90 14.36 -33.96 27.91
N VAL A 91 13.16 -34.24 27.40
CA VAL A 91 12.76 -33.91 26.02
C VAL A 91 12.53 -32.41 25.81
N LYS A 92 12.09 -31.66 26.84
CA LYS A 92 11.76 -30.23 26.71
C LYS A 92 12.99 -29.31 26.79
N TYR A 93 14.04 -29.67 27.54
CA TYR A 93 15.12 -28.71 27.85
C TYR A 93 16.44 -28.90 27.09
N ASP A 94 16.82 -30.12 26.65
CA ASP A 94 18.22 -30.31 26.24
C ASP A 94 18.48 -31.30 25.10
N ARG A 95 17.59 -31.41 24.11
CA ARG A 95 17.99 -32.05 22.85
C ARG A 95 19.08 -31.20 22.17
N PRO A 96 20.25 -31.77 21.82
CA PRO A 96 21.33 -31.06 21.10
C PRO A 96 20.94 -30.53 19.71
N TRP A 97 19.71 -30.79 19.27
CA TRP A 97 19.11 -30.43 17.98
C TRP A 97 17.74 -29.74 18.14
N SER A 98 17.32 -29.37 19.37
CA SER A 98 16.08 -28.59 19.54
C SER A 98 16.25 -27.18 18.98
N ALA A 99 15.16 -26.58 18.51
CA ALA A 99 15.17 -25.18 18.06
C ALA A 99 15.74 -24.26 19.16
N VAL A 100 15.30 -24.44 20.42
CA VAL A 100 15.74 -23.63 21.57
C VAL A 100 17.25 -23.72 21.83
N SER A 101 17.83 -24.93 21.80
CA SER A 101 19.29 -25.13 22.00
C SER A 101 20.10 -24.51 20.86
N SER A 102 19.63 -24.67 19.62
CA SER A 102 20.22 -24.04 18.44
C SER A 102 20.18 -22.51 18.54
N HIS A 103 19.06 -21.93 18.98
CA HIS A 103 18.92 -20.48 19.19
C HIS A 103 19.88 -19.94 20.25
N LYS A 104 19.99 -20.60 21.41
CA LYS A 104 20.89 -20.16 22.49
C LYS A 104 22.36 -20.16 22.03
N LYS A 105 22.78 -21.19 21.29
CA LYS A 105 24.14 -21.26 20.70
C LYS A 105 24.38 -20.15 19.68
N VAL A 106 23.40 -19.85 18.83
CA VAL A 106 23.49 -18.79 17.82
C VAL A 106 23.54 -17.40 18.47
N SER A 107 22.68 -17.13 19.45
CA SER A 107 22.67 -15.86 20.20
C SER A 107 24.00 -15.64 20.94
N ALA A 108 24.53 -16.66 21.60
CA ALA A 108 25.83 -16.57 22.27
C ALA A 108 26.97 -16.22 21.29
N ARG A 109 26.98 -16.83 20.10
CA ARG A 109 27.97 -16.53 19.04
C ARG A 109 27.85 -15.10 18.51
N LEU A 110 26.62 -14.63 18.30
CA LEU A 110 26.36 -13.25 17.88
C LEU A 110 26.83 -12.24 18.93
N ASN A 111 26.48 -12.46 20.20
CA ASN A 111 26.88 -11.58 21.30
C ASN A 111 28.41 -11.54 21.42
N ALA A 112 29.08 -12.69 21.36
CA ALA A 112 30.54 -12.76 21.37
C ALA A 112 31.17 -11.99 20.20
N PHE A 113 30.62 -12.12 18.99
CA PHE A 113 31.09 -11.36 17.83
C PHE A 113 30.91 -9.85 18.03
N GLN A 114 29.75 -9.40 18.52
CA GLN A 114 29.48 -7.98 18.76
C GLN A 114 30.42 -7.39 19.81
N SER A 115 30.65 -8.11 20.93
CA SER A 115 31.60 -7.69 21.96
C SER A 115 33.04 -7.57 21.44
N GLN A 116 33.43 -8.45 20.52
CA GLN A 116 34.77 -8.43 19.90
C GLN A 116 34.90 -7.45 18.73
N ASN A 117 33.79 -6.92 18.20
CA ASN A 117 33.78 -5.99 17.08
C ASN A 117 32.90 -4.76 17.38
N PRO A 118 33.27 -3.91 18.36
CA PRO A 118 32.53 -2.68 18.66
C PRO A 118 32.22 -1.79 17.44
N PRO A 119 33.10 -1.65 16.42
CA PRO A 119 32.79 -0.88 15.22
C PRO A 119 31.55 -1.39 14.46
N TYR A 120 31.27 -2.69 14.49
CA TYR A 120 30.07 -3.26 13.88
C TYR A 120 28.79 -2.75 14.57
N VAL A 121 28.80 -2.72 15.91
CA VAL A 121 27.66 -2.22 16.70
C VAL A 121 27.44 -0.73 16.46
N ALA A 122 28.52 0.05 16.43
CA ALA A 122 28.46 1.48 16.11
C ALA A 122 27.90 1.74 14.71
N LEU A 123 28.40 1.02 13.69
CA LEU A 123 27.90 1.14 12.31
C LEU A 123 26.40 0.84 12.24
N LYS A 124 25.95 -0.24 12.87
CA LYS A 124 24.52 -0.61 12.86
C LYS A 124 23.66 0.51 13.45
N SER A 125 24.08 1.08 14.58
CA SER A 125 23.38 2.20 15.21
C SER A 125 23.31 3.44 14.29
N ILE A 126 24.41 3.77 13.61
CA ILE A 126 24.45 4.88 12.63
C ILE A 126 23.47 4.64 11.47
N LEU A 127 23.41 3.40 10.96
CA LEU A 127 22.48 3.04 9.88
C LEU A 127 21.01 3.07 10.35
N GLU A 128 20.73 2.70 11.60
CA GLU A 128 19.40 2.79 12.21
C GLU A 128 18.93 4.24 12.34
N GLN A 129 19.84 5.13 12.74
CA GLN A 129 19.59 6.56 12.92
C GLN A 129 19.58 7.34 11.60
N ASN A 130 20.00 6.73 10.48
CA ASN A 130 20.14 7.37 9.18
C ASN A 130 21.06 8.62 9.18
N ASP A 131 22.12 8.59 10.00
CA ASP A 131 23.05 9.73 10.11
C ASP A 131 24.17 9.63 9.06
N VAL A 132 24.00 10.35 7.96
CA VAL A 132 24.98 10.41 6.85
C VAL A 132 26.31 11.02 7.32
N THR A 133 26.29 11.99 8.24
CA THR A 133 27.52 12.67 8.69
C THR A 133 28.32 11.76 9.59
N ALA A 134 27.67 11.10 10.54
CA ALA A 134 28.30 10.08 11.39
C ALA A 134 28.81 8.91 10.55
N LEU A 135 28.06 8.48 9.53
CA LEU A 135 28.50 7.44 8.60
C LEU A 135 29.79 7.85 7.88
N GLN A 136 29.84 9.04 7.29
CA GLN A 136 31.04 9.52 6.61
C GLN A 136 32.25 9.62 7.55
N SER A 137 32.05 10.05 8.80
CA SER A 137 33.11 10.08 9.82
C SER A 137 33.60 8.67 10.18
N PHE A 138 32.66 7.74 10.34
CA PHE A 138 32.94 6.34 10.64
C PHE A 138 33.74 5.67 9.52
N LEU A 139 33.33 5.86 8.26
CA LEU A 139 33.98 5.27 7.09
C LEU A 139 35.42 5.78 6.87
N LYS A 140 35.76 6.98 7.35
CA LYS A 140 37.15 7.48 7.33
C LYS A 140 38.05 6.75 8.31
N SER A 141 37.47 6.19 9.38
CA SER A 141 38.22 5.63 10.51
C SER A 141 38.23 4.10 10.53
N PHE A 142 37.29 3.45 9.85
CA PHE A 142 37.09 2.01 9.88
C PHE A 142 36.95 1.40 8.49
N ASP A 143 37.66 0.30 8.26
CA ASP A 143 37.57 -0.48 7.02
C ASP A 143 36.34 -1.41 7.04
N VAL A 144 35.24 -0.91 6.47
CA VAL A 144 33.99 -1.67 6.29
C VAL A 144 34.11 -2.82 5.29
N ILE A 145 35.06 -2.78 4.35
CA ILE A 145 35.30 -3.86 3.39
C ILE A 145 35.90 -5.05 4.13
N ALA A 146 36.92 -4.81 4.94
CA ALA A 146 37.52 -5.84 5.80
C ALA A 146 36.50 -6.42 6.79
N LEU A 147 35.66 -5.56 7.37
CA LEU A 147 34.62 -5.99 8.30
C LEU A 147 33.57 -6.89 7.61
N GLU A 148 33.06 -6.51 6.44
CA GLU A 148 32.12 -7.34 5.69
C GLU A 148 32.74 -8.67 5.26
N LYS A 149 34.00 -8.68 4.81
CA LYS A 149 34.72 -9.93 4.48
C LYS A 149 34.86 -10.84 5.69
N LYS A 150 35.18 -10.28 6.87
CA LYS A 150 35.26 -11.03 8.13
C LYS A 150 33.92 -11.60 8.53
N ILE A 151 32.84 -10.83 8.42
CA ILE A 151 31.48 -11.33 8.70
C ILE A 151 31.17 -12.51 7.79
N ARG A 152 31.44 -12.38 6.48
CA ARG A 152 31.20 -13.47 5.53
C ARG A 152 32.03 -14.71 5.79
N SER A 153 33.31 -14.59 6.12
CA SER A 153 34.15 -15.76 6.40
C SER A 153 33.63 -16.51 7.63
N LEU A 154 33.19 -15.78 8.67
CA LEU A 154 32.54 -16.35 9.84
C LEU A 154 31.19 -17.00 9.49
N GLN A 155 30.42 -16.41 8.57
CA GLN A 155 29.18 -17.02 8.09
C GLN A 155 29.45 -18.31 7.30
N GLN A 156 30.44 -18.31 6.41
CA GLN A 156 30.85 -19.51 5.64
C GLN A 156 31.34 -20.64 6.55
N ALA A 157 31.98 -20.28 7.67
CA ALA A 157 32.41 -21.22 8.70
C ALA A 157 31.27 -21.67 9.64
N ASN A 158 30.02 -21.25 9.42
CA ASN A 158 28.87 -21.46 10.33
C ASN A 158 29.10 -20.95 11.76
N LEU A 159 29.98 -19.96 11.93
CA LEU A 159 30.27 -19.29 13.20
C LEU A 159 29.35 -18.08 13.43
N LEU A 160 28.85 -17.49 12.35
CA LEU A 160 27.77 -16.49 12.36
C LEU A 160 26.62 -16.96 11.45
N PRO A 161 25.35 -16.68 11.77
CA PRO A 161 24.25 -17.02 10.88
C PRO A 161 24.17 -16.06 9.67
N TYR A 162 23.73 -16.57 8.53
CA TYR A 162 23.46 -15.78 7.32
C TYR A 162 22.16 -14.96 7.46
N GLU A 163 21.13 -15.65 7.94
CA GLU A 163 19.84 -15.15 8.42
C GLU A 163 19.46 -16.10 9.57
N HIS A 164 18.57 -15.74 10.50
CA HIS A 164 17.52 -16.69 10.97
C HIS A 164 16.68 -16.26 12.18
N ALA A 165 15.40 -16.64 12.00
CA ALA A 165 14.53 -17.39 12.88
C ALA A 165 13.91 -16.71 14.12
N TYR A 166 12.59 -16.90 14.14
CA TYR A 166 11.59 -16.53 15.13
C TYR A 166 12.08 -16.68 16.57
N ASN A 167 12.00 -15.60 17.34
CA ASN A 167 12.29 -15.62 18.77
C ASN A 167 11.10 -16.26 19.50
N PHE A 168 11.28 -17.42 20.14
CA PHE A 168 10.19 -18.15 20.81
C PHE A 168 9.98 -17.71 22.27
N ASN A 169 10.87 -16.90 22.84
CA ASN A 169 10.77 -16.47 24.24
C ASN A 169 11.22 -15.03 24.40
N GLU A 170 10.27 -14.10 24.38
CA GLU A 170 10.21 -12.97 25.30
C GLU A 170 8.82 -12.35 25.19
N SER A 171 8.05 -12.52 26.26
CA SER A 171 6.87 -11.69 26.52
C SER A 171 7.34 -10.24 26.60
N THR A 172 6.73 -9.39 25.78
CA THR A 172 7.06 -7.98 25.49
C THR A 172 8.19 -7.79 24.47
N GLU A 173 7.77 -7.39 23.25
CA GLU A 173 8.58 -6.97 22.10
C GLU A 173 9.29 -8.06 21.28
N LYS A 174 8.75 -8.27 20.08
CA LYS A 174 9.25 -9.18 19.05
C LYS A 174 10.59 -8.68 18.49
N GLN A 175 11.72 -8.94 19.14
CA GLN A 175 13.02 -8.55 18.56
C GLN A 175 13.47 -9.57 17.50
N TYR A 176 13.30 -9.19 16.24
CA TYR A 176 13.93 -9.85 15.10
C TYR A 176 15.40 -9.42 15.06
N TYR A 177 16.34 -10.36 15.15
CA TYR A 177 17.74 -10.06 14.81
C TYR A 177 17.86 -10.04 13.28
N TYR A 178 17.77 -8.84 12.70
CA TYR A 178 17.95 -8.62 11.26
C TYR A 178 19.34 -9.07 10.80
N LYS A 179 19.39 -9.49 9.53
CA LYS A 179 20.56 -9.79 8.67
C LYS A 179 21.89 -9.23 9.21
N ILE A 180 22.84 -10.12 9.51
CA ILE A 180 24.10 -9.77 10.20
C ILE A 180 25.11 -9.08 9.28
N GLY A 181 25.20 -9.48 8.00
CA GLY A 181 26.06 -8.82 7.02
C GLY A 181 25.64 -7.36 6.82
N ILE A 182 26.61 -6.47 6.62
CA ILE A 182 26.34 -5.03 6.40
C ILE A 182 25.52 -4.86 5.12
N ILE A 183 25.91 -5.55 4.04
CA ILE A 183 25.18 -5.54 2.76
C ILE A 183 23.76 -6.08 2.93
N ASP A 184 23.62 -7.19 3.65
CA ASP A 184 22.34 -7.84 3.89
C ASP A 184 21.42 -6.93 4.73
N TYR A 185 21.97 -6.30 5.78
CA TYR A 185 21.29 -5.33 6.64
C TYR A 185 20.79 -4.13 5.83
N THR A 186 21.64 -3.55 4.98
CA THR A 186 21.26 -2.43 4.12
C THR A 186 20.14 -2.80 3.15
N ALA A 187 20.16 -4.00 2.58
CA ALA A 187 19.07 -4.49 1.75
C ALA A 187 17.76 -4.69 2.54
N ALA A 188 17.85 -5.09 3.81
CA ALA A 188 16.68 -5.22 4.68
C ALA A 188 15.95 -3.90 4.91
N LEU A 189 16.63 -2.75 4.80
CA LEU A 189 16.00 -1.43 4.91
C LEU A 189 14.90 -1.21 3.87
N PHE A 190 14.97 -1.91 2.74
CA PHE A 190 13.97 -1.83 1.67
C PHE A 190 12.95 -2.98 1.71
N SER A 191 13.23 -4.08 2.41
CA SER A 191 12.34 -5.24 2.41
C SER A 191 11.07 -5.03 3.25
N THR A 192 9.91 -5.16 2.62
CA THR A 192 8.58 -4.99 3.25
C THR A 192 8.04 -6.23 3.95
N ARG A 193 8.86 -7.28 4.18
CA ARG A 193 8.43 -8.51 4.87
C ARG A 193 8.27 -8.26 6.37
N THR A 194 7.27 -7.45 6.70
CA THR A 194 6.74 -7.22 8.03
C THR A 194 5.87 -8.40 8.43
N ALA A 195 6.52 -9.52 8.75
CA ALA A 195 5.91 -10.39 9.74
C ALA A 195 5.94 -9.59 11.04
N SER A 196 4.76 -9.13 11.47
CA SER A 196 4.50 -8.28 12.64
C SER A 196 4.80 -6.77 12.51
N ARG A 197 3.75 -6.03 12.89
CA ARG A 197 3.69 -4.58 13.09
C ARG A 197 4.88 -4.10 13.95
N ASN A 198 5.47 -2.98 13.52
CA ASN A 198 6.26 -2.01 14.33
C ASN A 198 7.78 -2.22 14.51
N ILE A 199 8.59 -2.43 13.46
CA ILE A 199 10.07 -2.38 13.65
C ILE A 199 10.84 -1.65 12.52
N VAL A 200 10.18 -1.17 11.48
CA VAL A 200 10.63 0.08 10.85
C VAL A 200 9.61 1.11 11.32
N PRO A 201 10.01 2.20 12.01
CA PRO A 201 9.05 3.23 12.33
C PRO A 201 8.41 3.66 11.00
N LYS A 202 7.11 3.43 10.87
CA LYS A 202 6.30 3.80 9.69
C LYS A 202 6.30 5.32 9.42
N THR A 203 7.01 6.08 10.26
CA THR A 203 7.25 7.52 10.17
C THR A 203 8.45 7.91 9.29
N PHE A 204 9.20 6.98 8.70
CA PHE A 204 10.43 7.29 7.93
C PHE A 204 10.25 7.13 6.41
N ASN A 205 10.62 8.17 5.66
CA ASN A 205 10.58 8.18 4.19
C ASN A 205 11.76 7.36 3.64
N PRO A 206 11.52 6.29 2.84
CA PRO A 206 12.58 5.51 2.20
C PRO A 206 13.57 6.34 1.37
N GLY A 207 13.14 7.51 0.87
CA GLY A 207 13.99 8.47 0.15
C GLY A 207 15.14 9.04 1.01
N ASP A 208 14.93 9.16 2.32
CA ASP A 208 15.91 9.73 3.25
C ASP A 208 17.12 8.81 3.46
N ARG A 209 16.95 7.49 3.22
CA ARG A 209 18.00 6.48 3.40
C ARG A 209 18.87 6.27 2.17
N LEU A 210 18.50 6.86 1.03
CA LEU A 210 19.23 6.70 -0.22
C LEU A 210 20.63 7.29 -0.16
N GLU A 211 20.86 8.36 0.61
CA GLU A 211 22.20 8.91 0.79
C GLU A 211 23.12 7.97 1.59
N VAL A 212 22.61 7.32 2.64
CA VAL A 212 23.33 6.29 3.40
C VAL A 212 23.66 5.09 2.51
N VAL A 213 22.68 4.59 1.76
CA VAL A 213 22.82 3.43 0.87
C VAL A 213 23.84 3.70 -0.23
N TYR A 214 23.81 4.89 -0.82
CA TYR A 214 24.77 5.29 -1.83
C TYR A 214 26.18 5.50 -1.22
N THR A 215 26.27 6.07 -0.02
CA THR A 215 27.54 6.29 0.68
C THR A 215 28.23 4.96 1.03
N LEU A 216 27.49 3.95 1.46
CA LEU A 216 28.03 2.60 1.65
C LEU A 216 28.46 1.96 0.32
N TYR A 217 27.70 2.15 -0.76
CA TYR A 217 28.07 1.65 -2.07
C TYR A 217 29.43 2.19 -2.55
N GLU A 218 29.72 3.48 -2.32
CA GLU A 218 31.02 4.09 -2.67
C GLU A 218 32.22 3.43 -1.96
N GLU A 219 32.00 2.81 -0.80
CA GLU A 219 33.02 2.00 -0.13
C GLU A 219 33.10 0.60 -0.72
N PHE A 220 31.96 -0.09 -0.85
CA PHE A 220 31.94 -1.47 -1.35
C PHE A 220 32.34 -1.61 -2.82
N ARG A 221 32.16 -0.59 -3.66
CA ARG A 221 32.61 -0.58 -5.06
C ARG A 221 34.14 -0.69 -5.22
N LYS A 222 34.91 -0.40 -4.16
CA LYS A 222 36.38 -0.53 -4.18
C LYS A 222 36.83 -2.00 -4.24
N ASP A 223 35.92 -2.95 -3.96
CA ASP A 223 36.16 -4.38 -4.10
C ASP A 223 35.17 -4.99 -5.12
N PRO A 224 35.63 -5.53 -6.27
CA PRO A 224 34.74 -6.02 -7.33
C PRO A 224 33.79 -7.16 -6.90
N ILE A 225 34.20 -8.00 -5.94
CA ILE A 225 33.38 -9.12 -5.44
C ILE A 225 32.25 -8.57 -4.58
N LEU A 226 32.55 -7.58 -3.73
CA LEU A 226 31.54 -6.92 -2.90
C LEU A 226 30.66 -5.97 -3.71
N GLU A 227 31.18 -5.28 -4.72
CA GLU A 227 30.40 -4.44 -5.64
C GLU A 227 29.28 -5.27 -6.30
N LYS A 228 29.65 -6.42 -6.90
CA LYS A 228 28.69 -7.33 -7.54
C LYS A 228 27.65 -7.81 -6.54
N ARG A 229 28.06 -8.18 -5.32
CA ARG A 229 27.12 -8.62 -4.27
C ARG A 229 26.20 -7.48 -3.82
N TYR A 230 26.74 -6.28 -3.65
CA TYR A 230 25.98 -5.09 -3.26
C TYR A 230 24.92 -4.78 -4.31
N TYR A 231 25.28 -4.88 -5.59
CA TYR A 231 24.34 -4.74 -6.69
C TYR A 231 23.20 -5.76 -6.61
N GLU A 232 23.54 -7.05 -6.54
CA GLU A 232 22.56 -8.15 -6.50
C GLU A 232 21.64 -8.12 -5.27
N THR A 233 22.12 -7.59 -4.14
CA THR A 233 21.41 -7.66 -2.85
C THR A 233 20.70 -6.34 -2.52
N VAL A 234 21.43 -5.22 -2.57
CA VAL A 234 20.94 -3.90 -2.14
C VAL A 234 20.34 -3.15 -3.31
N TRP A 235 21.05 -3.01 -4.43
CA TRP A 235 20.53 -2.23 -5.56
C TRP A 235 19.30 -2.87 -6.17
N LYS A 236 19.29 -4.18 -6.44
CA LYS A 236 18.08 -4.86 -6.92
C LYS A 236 16.89 -4.73 -5.97
N ALA A 237 17.12 -4.84 -4.65
CA ALA A 237 16.08 -4.61 -3.67
C ALA A 237 15.56 -3.16 -3.74
N CYS A 238 16.46 -2.18 -3.74
CA CYS A 238 16.11 -0.75 -3.85
C CYS A 238 15.34 -0.44 -5.15
N PHE A 239 15.82 -0.96 -6.29
CA PHE A 239 15.24 -0.76 -7.61
C PHE A 239 13.83 -1.33 -7.66
N SER A 240 13.61 -2.54 -7.12
CA SER A 240 12.29 -3.20 -7.14
C SER A 240 11.14 -2.39 -6.53
N PHE A 241 11.44 -1.43 -5.64
CA PHE A 241 10.44 -0.55 -5.03
C PHE A 241 10.27 0.81 -5.73
N GLY A 242 11.11 1.14 -6.72
CA GLY A 242 11.07 2.44 -7.42
C GLY A 242 11.30 3.65 -6.50
N VAL A 243 11.86 3.46 -5.30
CA VAL A 243 12.03 4.49 -4.27
C VAL A 243 13.05 5.56 -4.65
N LEU A 244 13.96 5.26 -5.58
CA LEU A 244 15.00 6.20 -6.01
C LEU A 244 14.44 7.52 -6.56
N ILE A 245 13.23 7.51 -7.12
CA ILE A 245 12.55 8.72 -7.61
C ILE A 245 12.32 9.77 -6.50
N GLU A 246 12.24 9.35 -5.24
CA GLU A 246 12.04 10.25 -4.10
C GLU A 246 13.30 11.07 -3.75
N ASN A 247 14.48 10.66 -4.25
CA ASN A 247 15.72 11.42 -4.09
C ASN A 247 16.40 11.65 -5.46
N PRO A 248 15.99 12.69 -6.20
CA PRO A 248 16.53 13.08 -7.51
C PRO A 248 18.06 13.09 -7.57
N LYS A 249 18.71 13.60 -6.52
CA LYS A 249 20.16 13.75 -6.45
C LYS A 249 20.86 12.39 -6.47
N ILE A 250 20.38 11.44 -5.67
CA ILE A 250 20.95 10.08 -5.65
C ILE A 250 20.56 9.30 -6.91
N LEU A 251 19.33 9.43 -7.40
CA LEU A 251 18.90 8.81 -8.65
C LEU A 251 19.82 9.18 -9.82
N LYS A 252 20.11 10.48 -9.99
CA LYS A 252 21.02 10.95 -11.05
C LYS A 252 22.42 10.35 -10.92
N LYS A 253 22.96 10.26 -9.70
CA LYS A 253 24.27 9.62 -9.46
C LYS A 253 24.27 8.14 -9.84
N VAL A 254 23.24 7.40 -9.41
CA VAL A 254 23.07 5.98 -9.75
C VAL A 254 22.96 5.80 -11.26
N ILE A 255 22.13 6.59 -11.94
CA ILE A 255 21.99 6.50 -13.40
C ILE A 255 23.33 6.75 -14.10
N LEU A 256 24.09 7.77 -13.69
CA LEU A 256 25.41 8.06 -14.26
C LEU A 256 26.38 6.90 -14.06
N GLU A 257 26.47 6.39 -12.83
CA GLU A 257 27.36 5.30 -12.44
C GLU A 257 27.07 4.00 -13.21
N PHE A 258 25.80 3.70 -13.47
CA PHE A 258 25.38 2.47 -14.14
C PHE A 258 24.98 2.68 -15.62
N SER A 259 25.21 3.86 -16.19
CA SER A 259 24.76 4.21 -17.56
C SER A 259 25.37 3.35 -18.68
N GLU A 260 26.52 2.71 -18.42
CA GLU A 260 27.19 1.79 -19.34
C GLU A 260 26.85 0.32 -19.07
N LYS A 261 26.20 0.04 -17.92
CA LYS A 261 25.85 -1.29 -17.45
C LYS A 261 24.41 -1.60 -17.87
N LYS A 262 24.18 -2.72 -18.55
CA LYS A 262 22.83 -3.10 -19.02
C LYS A 262 21.86 -3.27 -17.85
N GLU A 263 22.37 -3.65 -16.69
CA GLU A 263 21.60 -3.94 -15.49
C GLU A 263 20.85 -2.70 -14.93
N ILE A 264 21.18 -1.48 -15.35
CA ILE A 264 20.39 -0.28 -14.96
C ILE A 264 18.96 -0.31 -15.53
N SER A 265 18.67 -1.11 -16.56
CA SER A 265 17.30 -1.30 -17.07
C SER A 265 16.35 -1.83 -16.00
N ASP A 266 16.86 -2.59 -15.01
CA ASP A 266 16.08 -3.12 -13.88
C ASP A 266 15.43 -2.00 -13.04
N LEU A 267 15.93 -0.77 -13.16
CA LEU A 267 15.41 0.41 -12.48
C LEU A 267 14.18 1.02 -13.18
N PHE A 268 14.08 0.90 -14.50
CA PHE A 268 13.14 1.71 -15.29
C PHE A 268 11.70 1.32 -15.05
N GLU A 269 11.39 0.03 -15.03
CA GLU A 269 10.01 -0.46 -14.82
C GLU A 269 9.48 -0.10 -13.42
N PRO A 270 10.20 -0.35 -12.31
CA PRO A 270 9.75 0.10 -10.99
C PRO A 270 9.61 1.62 -10.84
N ILE A 271 10.48 2.42 -11.48
CA ILE A 271 10.31 3.88 -11.52
C ILE A 271 9.08 4.26 -12.36
N ALA A 272 8.87 3.63 -13.51
CA ALA A 272 7.71 3.87 -14.38
C ALA A 272 6.40 3.61 -13.63
N GLN A 273 6.35 2.58 -12.78
CA GLN A 273 5.21 2.30 -11.90
C GLN A 273 4.88 3.47 -10.95
N ARG A 274 5.86 4.28 -10.56
CA ARG A 274 5.63 5.50 -9.76
C ARG A 274 4.95 6.62 -10.52
N TYR A 275 4.88 6.53 -11.85
CA TYR A 275 4.06 7.39 -12.70
C TYR A 275 2.75 6.72 -13.12
N SER A 276 2.49 5.47 -12.73
CA SER A 276 1.32 4.70 -13.21
C SER A 276 -0.01 5.31 -12.77
N GLU A 277 -1.06 5.01 -13.54
CA GLU A 277 -2.43 5.40 -13.22
C GLU A 277 -2.87 4.91 -11.83
N LYS A 278 -2.37 3.75 -11.37
CA LYS A 278 -2.68 3.19 -10.04
C LYS A 278 -2.10 4.04 -8.91
N GLU A 279 -0.83 4.43 -9.00
CA GLU A 279 -0.22 5.32 -8.02
C GLU A 279 -0.88 6.71 -8.10
N TYR A 280 -1.12 7.23 -9.30
CA TYR A 280 -1.85 8.47 -9.50
C TYR A 280 -3.22 8.47 -8.81
N LYS A 281 -4.03 7.43 -9.01
CA LYS A 281 -5.35 7.28 -8.36
C LYS A 281 -5.26 7.16 -6.84
N ARG A 282 -4.27 6.41 -6.32
CA ARG A 282 -4.01 6.33 -4.87
C ARG A 282 -3.75 7.69 -4.24
N PHE A 283 -2.99 8.55 -4.92
CA PHE A 283 -2.73 9.89 -4.39
C PHE A 283 -3.91 10.87 -4.63
N GLN A 284 -4.84 10.54 -5.53
CA GLN A 284 -6.06 11.31 -5.77
C GLN A 284 -7.18 11.01 -4.79
N ASP A 285 -7.25 9.79 -4.26
CA ASP A 285 -8.17 9.41 -3.18
C ASP A 285 -7.44 9.42 -1.82
N PRO A 286 -7.50 10.52 -1.04
CA PRO A 286 -6.77 10.66 0.22
C PRO A 286 -7.17 9.67 1.32
N PHE A 287 -8.07 8.71 1.07
CA PHE A 287 -8.50 7.73 2.06
C PHE A 287 -8.45 6.28 1.54
N ASP A 288 -7.83 6.04 0.38
CA ASP A 288 -7.48 4.68 -0.06
C ASP A 288 -6.27 4.12 0.74
N ASP A 289 -5.60 4.99 1.52
CA ASP A 289 -4.70 4.60 2.60
C ASP A 289 -5.34 4.98 3.96
N PRO A 290 -5.71 4.01 4.81
CA PRO A 290 -6.35 4.27 6.10
C PRO A 290 -5.46 5.00 7.13
N TYR A 291 -4.23 5.38 6.78
CA TYR A 291 -3.28 6.04 7.67
C TYR A 291 -2.83 7.44 7.27
N TYR A 292 -3.28 7.98 6.13
CA TYR A 292 -2.94 9.35 5.69
C TYR A 292 -4.10 10.33 5.93
N PHE A 293 -4.21 10.84 7.15
CA PHE A 293 -5.07 12.00 7.44
C PHE A 293 -4.35 13.27 6.95
N PHE A 294 -4.80 13.88 5.84
CA PHE A 294 -4.23 15.13 5.34
C PHE A 294 -5.19 16.32 5.38
N ASN A 295 -4.61 17.48 5.71
CA ASN A 295 -5.25 18.78 5.90
C ASN A 295 -5.22 19.60 4.58
N LYS A 296 -6.14 20.56 4.41
CA LYS A 296 -6.39 21.31 3.15
C LYS A 296 -5.17 22.05 2.53
N THR A 297 -4.12 22.28 3.31
CA THR A 297 -2.86 22.94 2.93
C THR A 297 -1.95 22.10 2.00
N GLU A 298 -2.26 20.82 1.74
CA GLU A 298 -1.35 19.92 1.02
C GLU A 298 -1.70 19.62 -0.44
N THR A 299 -2.81 20.14 -0.96
CA THR A 299 -3.11 20.08 -2.41
C THR A 299 -2.02 20.77 -3.25
N GLN A 300 -1.36 21.80 -2.70
CA GLN A 300 -0.17 22.44 -3.29
C GLN A 300 1.06 21.53 -3.24
N LYS A 301 1.28 20.78 -2.14
CA LYS A 301 2.38 19.80 -2.03
C LYS A 301 2.23 18.66 -3.05
N PHE A 302 1.00 18.27 -3.36
CA PHE A 302 0.72 17.22 -4.34
C PHE A 302 1.08 17.64 -5.77
N SER A 303 0.72 18.86 -6.18
CA SER A 303 1.14 19.36 -7.49
C SER A 303 2.66 19.51 -7.55
N GLU A 304 3.29 20.06 -6.51
CA GLU A 304 4.75 20.19 -6.41
C GLU A 304 5.49 18.84 -6.50
N LEU A 305 4.95 17.79 -5.88
CA LEU A 305 5.52 16.44 -5.96
C LEU A 305 5.52 15.90 -7.40
N TRP A 306 4.40 16.01 -8.12
CA TRP A 306 4.35 15.60 -9.52
C TRP A 306 5.17 16.50 -10.42
N TYR A 307 5.20 17.81 -10.16
CA TYR A 307 6.08 18.75 -10.85
C TYR A 307 7.53 18.26 -10.79
N ASN A 308 8.04 17.97 -9.59
CA ASN A 308 9.40 17.51 -9.40
C ASN A 308 9.67 16.15 -10.06
N ARG A 309 8.71 15.22 -10.01
CA ARG A 309 8.87 13.90 -10.63
C ARG A 309 8.88 13.96 -12.15
N VAL A 310 8.02 14.77 -12.77
CA VAL A 310 7.92 14.83 -14.24
C VAL A 310 9.14 15.54 -14.83
N GLU A 311 9.76 16.48 -14.12
CA GLU A 311 11.03 17.11 -14.52
C GLU A 311 12.20 16.12 -14.61
N LEU A 312 12.15 14.99 -13.91
CA LEU A 312 13.17 13.96 -14.01
C LEU A 312 13.18 13.25 -15.37
N LEU A 313 12.04 13.21 -16.08
CA LEU A 313 11.93 12.51 -17.37
C LEU A 313 12.95 13.04 -18.41
N PRO A 314 12.97 14.35 -18.74
CA PRO A 314 13.96 14.91 -19.66
C PRO A 314 15.38 14.92 -19.08
N GLU A 315 15.55 15.11 -17.77
CA GLU A 315 16.88 15.10 -17.16
C GLU A 315 17.55 13.73 -17.30
N ILE A 316 16.79 12.65 -17.10
CA ILE A 316 17.29 11.28 -17.26
C ILE A 316 17.53 10.95 -18.73
N ASP A 317 16.70 11.44 -19.66
CA ASP A 317 16.99 11.33 -21.10
C ASP A 317 18.39 11.86 -21.42
N ASP A 318 18.75 13.03 -20.87
CA ASP A 318 20.04 13.67 -21.12
C ASP A 318 21.21 12.89 -20.51
N LEU A 319 21.04 12.32 -19.31
CA LEU A 319 22.05 11.47 -18.67
C LEU A 319 22.29 10.18 -19.47
N LEU A 320 21.25 9.62 -20.07
CA LEU A 320 21.32 8.40 -20.86
C LEU A 320 21.74 8.63 -22.32
N ARG A 321 22.02 9.88 -22.74
CA ARG A 321 22.35 10.22 -24.13
C ARG A 321 23.56 9.45 -24.70
N LYS A 322 24.50 9.02 -23.84
CA LYS A 322 25.66 8.21 -24.23
C LYS A 322 25.32 6.76 -24.55
N ASN A 323 24.17 6.27 -24.08
CA ASN A 323 23.70 4.90 -24.29
C ASN A 323 22.29 4.91 -24.92
N PRO A 324 22.18 4.98 -26.26
CA PRO A 324 20.91 5.19 -26.94
C PRO A 324 19.90 4.05 -26.73
N GLU A 325 20.37 2.82 -26.51
CA GLU A 325 19.48 1.68 -26.22
C GLU A 325 18.77 1.86 -24.87
N LEU A 326 19.51 2.21 -23.81
CA LEU A 326 18.92 2.51 -22.51
C LEU A 326 18.02 3.75 -22.55
N GLN A 327 18.43 4.80 -23.29
CA GLN A 327 17.60 5.99 -23.46
C GLN A 327 16.25 5.64 -24.12
N LYS A 328 16.27 4.77 -25.14
CA LYS A 328 15.06 4.30 -25.81
C LYS A 328 14.19 3.44 -24.89
N GLU A 329 14.80 2.60 -24.05
CA GLU A 329 14.08 1.81 -23.05
C GLU A 329 13.43 2.68 -21.98
N TRP A 330 14.15 3.67 -21.45
CA TRP A 330 13.62 4.67 -20.52
C TRP A 330 12.43 5.43 -21.11
N LYS A 331 12.54 5.88 -22.38
CA LYS A 331 11.42 6.52 -23.09
C LYS A 331 10.22 5.59 -23.25
N ARG A 332 10.44 4.31 -23.57
CA ARG A 332 9.34 3.33 -23.74
C ARG A 332 8.64 2.96 -22.43
N THR A 333 9.29 3.15 -21.29
CA THR A 333 8.78 2.76 -19.97
C THR A 333 8.25 3.97 -19.21
N ALA A 334 9.14 4.85 -18.75
CA ALA A 334 8.81 5.96 -17.86
C ALA A 334 8.01 7.06 -18.55
N TRP A 335 8.43 7.52 -19.74
CA TRP A 335 7.69 8.54 -20.49
C TRP A 335 6.29 8.04 -20.88
N VAL A 336 6.19 6.84 -21.45
CA VAL A 336 4.89 6.25 -21.83
C VAL A 336 3.98 6.09 -20.61
N SER A 337 4.52 5.66 -19.45
CA SER A 337 3.73 5.55 -18.21
C SER A 337 3.24 6.91 -17.71
N ALA A 338 4.08 7.94 -17.76
CA ALA A 338 3.73 9.30 -17.37
C ALA A 338 2.73 9.96 -18.34
N ILE A 339 2.83 9.67 -19.63
CA ILE A 339 1.82 10.05 -20.64
C ILE A 339 0.49 9.36 -20.35
N SER A 340 0.54 8.03 -20.15
CA SER A 340 -0.64 7.20 -19.94
C SER A 340 -1.42 7.57 -18.68
N SER A 341 -0.74 7.98 -17.61
CA SER A 341 -1.42 8.42 -16.37
C SER A 341 -1.94 9.85 -16.44
N GLY A 342 -1.52 10.63 -17.45
CA GLY A 342 -1.89 12.04 -17.60
C GLY A 342 -1.00 13.00 -16.82
N VAL A 343 -0.09 12.52 -15.96
CA VAL A 343 0.67 13.35 -15.01
C VAL A 343 1.59 14.37 -15.68
N ILE A 344 2.02 14.11 -16.92
CA ILE A 344 2.80 15.08 -17.70
C ILE A 344 2.03 16.39 -17.95
N ALA A 345 0.70 16.37 -17.90
CA ALA A 345 -0.13 17.56 -18.14
C ALA A 345 -0.04 18.61 -17.02
N TYR A 346 0.57 18.28 -15.88
CA TYR A 346 0.94 19.27 -14.88
C TYR A 346 1.98 20.26 -15.43
N ARG A 347 2.82 19.84 -16.37
CA ARG A 347 3.90 20.64 -16.98
C ARG A 347 3.66 20.88 -18.48
N PRO A 348 3.09 22.04 -18.87
CA PRO A 348 2.81 22.35 -20.28
C PRO A 348 4.01 22.16 -21.24
N PRO A 349 5.26 22.57 -20.90
CA PRO A 349 6.39 22.36 -21.82
C PRO A 349 6.69 20.88 -22.09
N LEU A 350 6.53 20.03 -21.07
CA LEU A 350 6.76 18.58 -21.19
C LEU A 350 5.60 17.89 -21.90
N LEU A 351 4.38 18.39 -21.73
CA LEU A 351 3.22 17.96 -22.50
C LEU A 351 3.39 18.26 -23.99
N GLU A 352 3.85 19.47 -24.35
CA GLU A 352 4.11 19.82 -25.75
C GLU A 352 5.21 18.94 -26.36
N ARG A 353 6.28 18.67 -25.58
CA ARG A 353 7.32 17.70 -25.95
C ARG A 353 6.75 16.29 -26.15
N ALA A 354 5.83 15.85 -25.30
CA ALA A 354 5.19 14.53 -25.40
C ALA A 354 4.36 14.39 -26.69
N PHE A 355 3.56 15.39 -27.06
CA PHE A 355 2.81 15.36 -28.33
C PHE A 355 3.73 15.35 -29.56
N ARG A 356 4.92 15.95 -29.46
CA ARG A 356 5.92 15.95 -30.54
C ARG A 356 6.68 14.63 -30.66
N GLU A 357 7.13 14.06 -29.55
CA GLU A 357 8.00 12.86 -29.53
C GLU A 357 7.21 11.55 -29.42
N PHE A 358 6.01 11.57 -28.86
CA PHE A 358 5.14 10.41 -28.61
C PHE A 358 3.70 10.68 -29.09
N PRO A 359 3.49 10.95 -30.40
CA PRO A 359 2.20 11.39 -30.91
C PRO A 359 1.10 10.34 -30.75
N MET A 360 1.44 9.05 -30.82
CA MET A 360 0.46 7.96 -30.72
C MET A 360 0.02 7.73 -29.27
N GLU A 361 0.97 7.68 -28.35
CA GLU A 361 0.74 7.48 -26.92
C GLU A 361 0.02 8.68 -26.31
N SER A 362 0.43 9.90 -26.68
CA SER A 362 -0.20 11.14 -26.21
C SER A 362 -1.63 11.27 -26.73
N ALA A 363 -1.89 10.94 -28.00
CA ALA A 363 -3.24 10.93 -28.54
C ALA A 363 -4.13 9.91 -27.83
N LYS A 364 -3.64 8.66 -27.65
CA LYS A 364 -4.38 7.61 -26.94
C LYS A 364 -4.74 8.01 -25.50
N SER A 365 -3.84 8.75 -24.84
CA SER A 365 -3.98 9.15 -23.44
C SER A 365 -4.63 10.52 -23.24
N ALA A 366 -5.16 11.14 -24.30
CA ALA A 366 -5.75 12.47 -24.26
C ALA A 366 -6.81 12.69 -23.17
N PRO A 367 -7.70 11.72 -22.85
CA PRO A 367 -8.62 11.85 -21.72
C PRO A 367 -7.93 12.02 -20.37
N ASN A 368 -6.90 11.21 -20.09
CA ASN A 368 -6.15 11.28 -18.83
C ASN A 368 -5.35 12.58 -18.73
N LEU A 369 -4.74 13.00 -19.85
CA LEU A 369 -4.05 14.29 -19.94
C LEU A 369 -5.01 15.46 -19.68
N PHE A 370 -6.25 15.39 -20.19
CA PHE A 370 -7.26 16.40 -19.95
C PHE A 370 -7.69 16.44 -18.48
N VAL A 371 -7.99 15.28 -17.87
CA VAL A 371 -8.38 15.20 -16.45
C VAL A 371 -7.29 15.78 -15.55
N ALA A 372 -6.02 15.45 -15.81
CA ALA A 372 -4.89 15.99 -15.07
C ALA A 372 -4.76 17.51 -15.26
N ALA A 373 -4.87 18.02 -16.50
CA ALA A 373 -4.81 19.45 -16.80
C ALA A 373 -5.94 20.24 -16.12
N PHE A 374 -7.15 19.68 -16.09
CA PHE A 374 -8.30 20.30 -15.43
C PHE A 374 -8.08 20.40 -13.92
N LYS A 375 -7.67 19.30 -13.26
CA LYS A 375 -7.42 19.25 -11.82
C LYS A 375 -6.30 20.19 -11.38
N SER A 376 -5.23 20.27 -12.17
CA SER A 376 -4.13 21.20 -11.92
C SER A 376 -4.46 22.64 -12.30
N LYS A 377 -5.66 22.90 -12.83
CA LYS A 377 -6.10 24.21 -13.35
C LYS A 377 -5.15 24.79 -14.41
N ASN A 378 -4.46 23.94 -15.15
CA ASN A 378 -3.50 24.37 -16.19
C ASN A 378 -4.22 24.54 -17.53
N ARG A 379 -4.77 25.74 -17.75
CA ARG A 379 -5.43 26.09 -19.01
C ARG A 379 -4.51 25.90 -20.23
N GLN A 380 -3.24 26.26 -20.11
CA GLN A 380 -2.25 26.08 -21.18
C GLN A 380 -2.13 24.60 -21.60
N SER A 381 -2.18 23.66 -20.64
CA SER A 381 -2.15 22.23 -20.96
C SER A 381 -3.39 21.79 -21.74
N VAL A 382 -4.57 22.33 -21.40
CA VAL A 382 -5.79 22.09 -22.18
C VAL A 382 -5.64 22.64 -23.60
N ASP A 383 -5.14 23.86 -23.76
CA ASP A 383 -4.93 24.46 -25.09
C ASP A 383 -3.94 23.65 -25.95
N ILE A 384 -2.88 23.08 -25.35
CA ILE A 384 -1.95 22.16 -26.01
C ILE A 384 -2.67 20.88 -26.46
N ILE A 385 -3.52 20.30 -25.61
CA ILE A 385 -4.31 19.11 -25.97
C ILE A 385 -5.22 19.43 -27.16
N VAL A 386 -5.93 20.56 -27.13
CA VAL A 386 -6.82 21.01 -28.21
C VAL A 386 -6.07 21.14 -29.54
N LYS A 387 -4.89 21.78 -29.51
CA LYS A 387 -4.05 21.99 -30.70
C LYS A 387 -3.63 20.67 -31.36
N ASN A 388 -3.38 19.63 -30.56
CA ASN A 388 -2.86 18.34 -31.03
C ASN A 388 -3.94 17.27 -31.22
N LEU A 389 -5.21 17.55 -30.89
CA LEU A 389 -6.31 16.62 -31.05
C LEU A 389 -6.70 16.47 -32.53
N LYS A 390 -6.58 15.26 -33.07
CA LYS A 390 -6.90 14.95 -34.48
C LYS A 390 -8.35 14.54 -34.70
N ASP A 391 -8.89 13.73 -33.79
CA ASP A 391 -10.27 13.27 -33.82
C ASP A 391 -10.86 13.14 -32.41
N ALA A 392 -12.18 13.00 -32.34
CA ALA A 392 -12.89 12.85 -31.08
C ALA A 392 -13.00 11.39 -30.60
N LYS A 393 -12.37 10.40 -31.27
CA LYS A 393 -12.55 8.97 -30.93
C LYS A 393 -11.98 8.62 -29.56
N THR A 394 -10.95 9.33 -29.14
CA THR A 394 -10.33 9.18 -27.82
C THR A 394 -11.23 9.71 -26.70
N PHE A 395 -12.22 10.55 -27.04
CA PHE A 395 -13.27 11.03 -26.14
C PHE A 395 -14.63 10.46 -26.55
N PRO A 396 -14.90 9.15 -26.35
CA PRO A 396 -16.14 8.53 -26.77
C PRO A 396 -17.32 9.05 -25.94
N LEU A 397 -18.01 10.08 -26.44
CA LEU A 397 -19.02 10.85 -25.69
C LEU A 397 -20.07 9.97 -24.98
N GLY A 398 -20.57 8.91 -25.64
CA GLY A 398 -21.57 8.00 -25.05
C GLY A 398 -21.05 7.13 -23.90
N GLN A 399 -19.73 6.99 -23.77
CA GLN A 399 -19.05 6.16 -22.77
C GLN A 399 -18.44 6.97 -21.64
N LEU A 400 -18.29 8.30 -21.77
CA LEU A 400 -17.71 9.13 -20.72
C LEU A 400 -18.64 9.26 -19.51
N GLU A 401 -18.07 9.36 -18.31
CA GLU A 401 -18.82 9.69 -17.09
C GLU A 401 -19.32 11.14 -17.07
N GLU A 402 -20.38 11.40 -16.28
CA GLU A 402 -21.04 12.71 -16.20
C GLU A 402 -20.07 13.82 -15.78
N GLU A 403 -19.19 13.54 -14.82
CA GLU A 403 -18.21 14.50 -14.31
C GLU A 403 -17.24 14.95 -15.40
N ILE A 404 -16.71 14.02 -16.20
CA ILE A 404 -15.76 14.32 -17.27
C ILE A 404 -16.42 15.12 -18.38
N VAL A 405 -17.64 14.74 -18.79
CA VAL A 405 -18.39 15.52 -19.78
C VAL A 405 -18.64 16.93 -19.27
N THR A 406 -19.03 17.06 -18.01
CA THR A 406 -19.24 18.36 -17.36
C THR A 406 -17.97 19.20 -17.31
N ASP A 407 -16.82 18.59 -17.05
CA ASP A 407 -15.52 19.26 -17.04
C ASP A 407 -15.08 19.70 -18.43
N ILE A 408 -15.29 18.89 -19.47
CA ILE A 408 -15.02 19.26 -20.86
C ILE A 408 -15.84 20.49 -21.26
N LEU A 409 -17.12 20.55 -20.85
CA LEU A 409 -17.99 21.68 -21.14
C LEU A 409 -17.52 23.01 -20.52
N LYS A 410 -16.61 22.98 -19.53
CA LYS A 410 -15.98 24.19 -18.96
C LYS A 410 -14.92 24.81 -19.89
N TYR A 411 -14.51 24.11 -20.94
CA TYR A 411 -13.51 24.56 -21.92
C TYR A 411 -14.11 24.68 -23.33
N PRO A 412 -14.62 25.87 -23.70
CA PRO A 412 -15.25 26.13 -25.01
C PRO A 412 -14.39 25.68 -26.20
N ASN A 413 -13.09 25.96 -26.18
CA ASN A 413 -12.16 25.59 -27.27
C ASN A 413 -12.03 24.08 -27.45
N LEU A 414 -12.02 23.32 -26.35
CA LEU A 414 -11.96 21.85 -26.41
C LEU A 414 -13.27 21.27 -26.92
N LEU A 415 -14.40 21.78 -26.41
CA LEU A 415 -15.71 21.39 -26.90
C LEU A 415 -15.85 21.65 -28.40
N GLU A 416 -15.49 22.85 -28.87
CA GLU A 416 -15.57 23.20 -30.30
C GLU A 416 -14.74 22.23 -31.15
N LYS A 417 -13.53 21.91 -30.72
CA LYS A 417 -12.67 20.94 -31.43
C LYS A 417 -13.29 19.55 -31.47
N LEU A 418 -13.90 19.09 -30.38
CA LEU A 418 -14.57 17.79 -30.31
C LEU A 418 -15.81 17.72 -31.20
N LEU A 419 -16.62 18.78 -31.24
CA LEU A 419 -17.78 18.89 -32.12
C LEU A 419 -17.38 18.89 -33.60
N GLN A 420 -16.32 19.63 -33.96
CA GLN A 420 -15.76 19.62 -35.32
C GLN A 420 -15.26 18.24 -35.76
N THR A 421 -14.89 17.37 -34.82
CA THR A 421 -14.15 16.13 -35.10
C THR A 421 -14.90 14.85 -34.70
N GLY A 422 -16.19 14.94 -34.36
CA GLY A 422 -17.09 13.79 -34.29
C GLY A 422 -18.06 13.73 -33.11
N TRP A 423 -18.04 14.69 -32.17
CA TRP A 423 -19.09 14.74 -31.14
C TRP A 423 -20.43 15.15 -31.74
N ASN A 424 -21.47 14.35 -31.47
CA ASN A 424 -22.85 14.71 -31.77
C ASN A 424 -23.41 15.55 -30.61
N PRO A 425 -23.72 16.85 -30.80
CA PRO A 425 -24.24 17.70 -29.73
C PRO A 425 -25.62 17.28 -29.21
N ASN A 426 -26.36 16.50 -30.00
CA ASN A 426 -27.71 16.01 -29.69
C ASN A 426 -27.73 14.56 -29.21
N LEU A 427 -26.57 13.96 -28.91
CA LEU A 427 -26.52 12.62 -28.33
C LEU A 427 -27.22 12.64 -26.96
N ILE A 428 -28.18 11.73 -26.78
CA ILE A 428 -28.79 11.49 -25.48
C ILE A 428 -27.78 10.76 -24.59
N LEU A 429 -27.35 11.42 -23.54
CA LEU A 429 -26.42 10.89 -22.55
C LEU A 429 -27.20 10.26 -21.41
N GLU A 430 -26.83 9.08 -21.00
CA GLU A 430 -27.52 8.34 -19.93
C GLU A 430 -26.53 7.93 -18.85
N TRP A 431 -26.79 8.30 -17.60
CA TRP A 431 -26.02 7.91 -16.41
C TRP A 431 -26.94 7.43 -15.29
N GLU A 432 -26.37 6.76 -14.28
CA GLU A 432 -27.11 6.34 -13.09
C GLU A 432 -27.66 7.57 -12.35
N LYS A 433 -28.96 7.57 -12.04
CA LYS A 433 -29.59 8.62 -11.25
C LYS A 433 -29.14 8.47 -9.80
N HIS A 434 -28.21 9.31 -9.37
CA HIS A 434 -27.83 9.38 -7.97
C HIS A 434 -28.98 9.97 -7.14
N LYS A 435 -29.45 9.23 -6.12
CA LYS A 435 -30.17 9.87 -5.01
C LYS A 435 -29.19 10.86 -4.40
N SER A 436 -29.52 12.14 -4.46
CA SER A 436 -28.81 13.20 -3.75
C SER A 436 -28.46 12.73 -2.34
N LEU A 437 -27.16 12.65 -2.06
CA LEU A 437 -26.63 12.44 -0.72
C LEU A 437 -27.23 13.53 0.17
N SER A 438 -28.25 13.16 0.94
CA SER A 438 -28.68 13.90 2.12
C SER A 438 -27.44 14.30 2.90
N GLN A 439 -27.39 15.58 3.31
CA GLN A 439 -26.26 16.23 4.00
C GLN A 439 -25.82 15.57 5.33
N ASN A 440 -26.39 14.42 5.70
CA ASN A 440 -26.13 13.71 6.96
C ASN A 440 -25.41 12.36 6.83
N SER A 441 -24.84 11.98 5.68
CA SER A 441 -23.99 10.78 5.57
C SER A 441 -22.54 11.12 5.24
N LYS A 442 -21.79 11.59 6.25
CA LYS A 442 -20.33 11.75 6.17
C LYS A 442 -19.55 10.42 6.21
N GLN A 443 -20.18 9.28 5.93
CA GLN A 443 -19.49 7.99 6.02
C GLN A 443 -19.86 7.02 4.89
N SER A 444 -18.91 6.93 3.96
CA SER A 444 -18.62 5.80 3.08
C SER A 444 -19.63 5.49 1.95
N HIS A 445 -19.22 5.76 0.71
CA HIS A 445 -18.72 4.75 -0.23
C HIS A 445 -18.13 5.51 -1.43
N ARG A 446 -16.79 5.59 -1.47
CA ARG A 446 -16.00 6.23 -2.54
C ARG A 446 -16.08 5.34 -3.78
N ARG A 447 -16.43 5.92 -4.92
CA ARG A 447 -16.22 5.26 -6.21
C ARG A 447 -14.82 5.65 -6.71
N PRO A 448 -14.02 4.71 -7.24
CA PRO A 448 -12.84 5.08 -8.00
C PRO A 448 -13.24 6.00 -9.15
N GLU A 449 -12.40 6.95 -9.52
CA GLU A 449 -12.59 7.72 -10.75
C GLU A 449 -12.44 6.78 -11.95
N ILE A 450 -13.59 6.42 -12.51
CA ILE A 450 -13.70 5.63 -13.72
C ILE A 450 -13.93 6.63 -14.85
N LEU A 451 -13.11 6.56 -15.91
CA LEU A 451 -13.25 7.50 -17.04
C LEU A 451 -14.36 7.10 -18.00
N ILE A 452 -14.68 5.81 -18.00
CA ILE A 452 -15.63 5.16 -18.90
C ILE A 452 -16.72 4.48 -18.06
N LYS A 453 -17.99 4.72 -18.40
CA LYS A 453 -19.15 4.04 -17.81
C LYS A 453 -18.88 2.56 -17.61
N SER A 454 -18.91 2.14 -16.34
CA SER A 454 -18.88 0.72 -16.00
C SER A 454 -20.31 0.20 -15.92
N ASN A 455 -20.63 -0.86 -16.68
CA ASN A 455 -21.94 -1.49 -16.66
C ASN A 455 -22.14 -2.29 -15.34
N GLY A 456 -22.29 -1.57 -14.23
CA GLY A 456 -22.73 -2.11 -12.96
C GLY A 456 -24.25 -2.29 -12.95
N LYS A 457 -24.72 -3.42 -12.39
CA LYS A 457 -26.11 -3.83 -12.11
C LYS A 457 -27.22 -3.05 -12.86
N GLU A 458 -27.84 -3.69 -13.86
CA GLU A 458 -28.94 -3.19 -14.71
C GLU A 458 -30.19 -2.64 -13.98
N PHE A 459 -30.27 -2.75 -12.65
CA PHE A 459 -31.44 -2.39 -11.84
C PHE A 459 -31.38 -0.97 -11.21
N ILE A 460 -30.43 -0.12 -11.61
CA ILE A 460 -30.32 1.26 -11.10
C ILE A 460 -31.10 2.21 -12.03
N GLU A 461 -31.94 3.09 -11.47
CA GLU A 461 -32.67 4.10 -12.25
C GLU A 461 -31.66 4.98 -13.00
N LYS A 462 -31.84 5.18 -14.30
CA LYS A 462 -30.98 6.02 -15.12
C LYS A 462 -31.65 7.35 -15.46
N GLN A 463 -30.83 8.37 -15.69
CA GLN A 463 -31.28 9.71 -16.06
C GLN A 463 -30.65 10.13 -17.38
N GLU A 464 -31.50 10.43 -18.36
CA GLU A 464 -31.10 10.91 -19.69
C GLU A 464 -30.78 12.41 -19.66
N THR A 465 -29.85 12.93 -20.44
CA THR A 465 -29.62 14.37 -20.58
C THR A 465 -28.97 14.67 -21.93
N THR A 466 -28.77 15.95 -22.23
CA THR A 466 -28.03 16.40 -23.41
C THR A 466 -26.93 17.36 -22.98
N LEU A 467 -25.92 17.57 -23.84
CA LEU A 467 -24.86 18.54 -23.58
C LEU A 467 -25.43 19.94 -23.34
N LEU A 468 -26.47 20.32 -24.09
CA LEU A 468 -27.11 21.62 -23.96
C LEU A 468 -27.87 21.76 -22.63
N ILE A 469 -28.59 20.72 -22.19
CA ILE A 469 -29.27 20.75 -20.89
C ILE A 469 -28.25 20.86 -19.74
N LEU A 470 -27.14 20.11 -19.79
CA LEU A 470 -26.06 20.21 -18.80
C LEU A 470 -25.46 21.63 -18.76
N ALA A 471 -25.15 22.20 -19.92
CA ALA A 471 -24.60 23.55 -20.02
C ALA A 471 -25.55 24.63 -19.47
N MET A 472 -26.86 24.47 -19.67
CA MET A 472 -27.88 25.39 -19.16
C MET A 472 -28.07 25.31 -17.64
N GLN A 473 -27.87 24.14 -17.04
CA GLN A 473 -28.11 23.91 -15.61
C GLN A 473 -26.91 24.22 -14.72
N ASN A 474 -25.69 24.12 -15.25
CA ASN A 474 -24.46 24.24 -14.47
C ASN A 474 -23.83 25.64 -14.59
N ASP A 475 -23.68 26.33 -13.47
CA ASP A 475 -23.13 27.69 -13.42
C ASP A 475 -21.62 27.77 -13.57
N PHE A 476 -20.90 26.65 -13.49
CA PHE A 476 -19.46 26.60 -13.77
C PHE A 476 -19.16 26.48 -15.27
N ILE A 477 -20.18 26.16 -16.09
CA ILE A 477 -20.05 26.11 -17.55
C ILE A 477 -20.23 27.52 -18.11
N PRO A 478 -19.27 28.04 -18.89
CA PRO A 478 -19.33 29.40 -19.40
C PRO A 478 -20.42 29.55 -20.48
N MET A 479 -20.83 30.80 -20.74
CA MET A 479 -21.84 31.12 -21.74
C MET A 479 -21.42 30.68 -23.15
N GLU A 480 -20.15 30.87 -23.45
CA GLU A 480 -19.52 30.57 -24.73
C GLU A 480 -19.72 29.09 -25.10
N THR A 481 -19.77 28.19 -24.13
CA THR A 481 -20.10 26.77 -24.34
C THR A 481 -21.50 26.60 -24.93
N VAL A 482 -22.50 27.34 -24.44
CA VAL A 482 -23.87 27.30 -24.98
C VAL A 482 -23.90 27.81 -26.42
N GLN A 483 -23.21 28.92 -26.70
CA GLN A 483 -23.10 29.47 -28.04
C GLN A 483 -22.45 28.48 -29.02
N ILE A 484 -21.38 27.80 -28.59
CA ILE A 484 -20.71 26.78 -29.39
C ILE A 484 -21.63 25.59 -29.65
N LEU A 485 -22.33 25.07 -28.63
CA LEU A 485 -23.28 23.99 -28.82
C LEU A 485 -24.34 24.35 -29.88
N LEU A 486 -24.92 25.55 -29.78
CA LEU A 486 -25.91 26.03 -30.75
C LEU A 486 -25.33 26.21 -32.16
N LYS A 487 -24.12 26.79 -32.26
CA LYS A 487 -23.39 26.96 -33.52
C LYS A 487 -23.17 25.63 -34.26
N TYR A 488 -22.91 24.55 -33.54
CA TYR A 488 -22.69 23.21 -34.12
C TYR A 488 -23.97 22.36 -34.17
N GLY A 489 -25.16 22.96 -34.00
CA GLY A 489 -26.44 22.31 -34.26
C GLY A 489 -27.05 21.57 -33.06
N ALA A 490 -26.71 21.95 -31.83
CA ALA A 490 -27.47 21.51 -30.66
C ALA A 490 -28.93 22.00 -30.76
N ASP A 491 -29.88 21.08 -30.64
CA ASP A 491 -31.31 21.36 -30.76
C ASP A 491 -31.84 22.00 -29.47
N PRO A 492 -32.23 23.29 -29.50
CA PRO A 492 -32.75 24.00 -28.33
C PRO A 492 -34.14 23.51 -27.88
N SER A 493 -34.79 22.65 -28.67
CA SER A 493 -36.09 22.02 -28.39
C SER A 493 -35.99 20.53 -28.05
N LEU A 494 -34.79 19.95 -28.01
CA LEU A 494 -34.61 18.55 -27.64
C LEU A 494 -34.82 18.37 -26.13
N GLY A 495 -35.93 17.74 -25.76
CA GLY A 495 -36.30 17.44 -24.37
C GLY A 495 -35.92 16.02 -23.94
N VAL A 496 -35.67 15.84 -22.64
CA VAL A 496 -35.40 14.52 -22.02
C VAL A 496 -36.38 14.24 -20.89
N LYS A 497 -36.63 12.97 -20.61
CA LYS A 497 -37.57 12.56 -19.56
C LYS A 497 -37.02 12.86 -18.17
N ARG A 498 -37.85 13.43 -17.30
CA ARG A 498 -37.58 13.65 -15.87
C ARG A 498 -38.79 13.25 -15.04
N LYS A 499 -38.55 12.97 -13.77
CA LYS A 499 -39.61 12.72 -12.79
C LYS A 499 -39.50 13.73 -11.66
N SER A 500 -40.61 14.41 -11.37
CA SER A 500 -40.77 15.27 -10.18
C SER A 500 -42.06 14.86 -9.49
N GLU A 501 -42.02 14.63 -8.17
CA GLU A 501 -43.20 14.26 -7.38
C GLU A 501 -44.00 13.07 -7.94
N GLY A 502 -43.31 12.10 -8.55
CA GLY A 502 -43.93 10.92 -9.16
C GLY A 502 -44.56 11.16 -10.54
N LYS A 503 -44.57 12.39 -11.06
CA LYS A 503 -45.03 12.72 -12.41
C LYS A 503 -43.87 12.81 -13.38
N GLU A 504 -44.00 12.16 -14.53
CA GLU A 504 -43.05 12.28 -15.64
C GLU A 504 -43.32 13.57 -16.41
N TYR A 505 -42.26 14.30 -16.75
CA TYR A 505 -42.30 15.50 -17.58
C TYR A 505 -41.09 15.56 -18.51
N LEU A 506 -41.19 16.35 -19.57
CA LEU A 506 -40.07 16.62 -20.46
C LEU A 506 -39.32 17.87 -19.99
N LEU A 507 -38.03 17.70 -19.70
CA LEU A 507 -37.11 18.78 -19.39
C LEU A 507 -36.46 19.26 -20.69
N TYR A 508 -36.62 20.55 -20.98
CA TYR A 508 -36.01 21.22 -22.12
C TYR A 508 -34.86 22.13 -21.67
N PRO A 509 -33.95 22.52 -22.58
CA PRO A 509 -32.91 23.53 -22.30
C PRO A 509 -33.48 24.84 -21.74
N LEU A 510 -34.63 25.28 -22.26
CA LEU A 510 -35.36 26.48 -21.80
C LEU A 510 -36.37 26.13 -20.68
N ALA A 511 -35.94 25.42 -19.65
CA ALA A 511 -36.81 25.10 -18.51
C ALA A 511 -36.94 26.29 -17.55
N ASN A 512 -38.18 26.59 -17.17
CA ASN A 512 -38.51 27.59 -16.16
C ASN A 512 -38.26 27.02 -14.76
N ILE A 513 -37.19 27.43 -14.11
CA ILE A 513 -37.14 27.47 -12.64
C ILE A 513 -37.46 28.92 -12.28
N ASN A 514 -38.42 29.13 -11.39
CA ASN A 514 -38.95 30.43 -10.96
C ASN A 514 -37.92 31.58 -11.06
N SER A 515 -38.29 32.73 -11.62
CA SER A 515 -37.38 33.85 -11.91
C SER A 515 -36.60 34.37 -10.69
N ASN A 516 -37.04 34.07 -9.45
CA ASN A 516 -36.34 34.44 -8.22
C ASN A 516 -35.26 33.43 -7.78
N GLY A 517 -35.13 32.27 -8.45
CA GLY A 517 -34.18 31.21 -8.13
C GLY A 517 -33.14 30.91 -9.21
N ASN A 518 -33.14 31.66 -10.32
CA ASN A 518 -32.09 31.55 -11.33
C ASN A 518 -30.90 32.44 -10.94
N THR A 519 -29.70 31.93 -11.18
CA THR A 519 -28.49 32.74 -11.08
C THR A 519 -28.36 33.64 -12.31
N ILE A 520 -27.63 34.75 -12.17
CA ILE A 520 -27.43 35.74 -13.25
C ILE A 520 -26.90 35.06 -14.53
N LEU A 521 -25.95 34.13 -14.40
CA LEU A 521 -25.40 33.42 -15.55
C LEU A 521 -26.45 32.56 -16.26
N LYS A 522 -27.35 31.93 -15.51
CA LYS A 522 -28.42 31.11 -16.07
C LYS A 522 -29.46 31.94 -16.83
N GLU A 523 -29.82 33.12 -16.33
CA GLU A 523 -30.69 34.05 -17.04
C GLU A 523 -30.07 34.53 -18.36
N LEU A 524 -28.77 34.86 -18.33
CA LEU A 524 -28.04 35.21 -19.54
C LEU A 524 -28.06 34.05 -20.54
N LYS A 525 -27.87 32.79 -20.09
CA LYS A 525 -27.87 31.61 -20.97
C LYS A 525 -29.24 31.40 -21.62
N GLN A 526 -30.32 31.61 -20.86
CA GLN A 526 -31.69 31.57 -21.37
C GLN A 526 -31.93 32.66 -22.42
N LYS A 527 -31.45 33.89 -22.17
CA LYS A 527 -31.53 34.97 -23.14
C LYS A 527 -30.80 34.63 -24.44
N THR A 528 -29.57 34.12 -24.36
CA THR A 528 -28.82 33.65 -25.54
C THR A 528 -29.57 32.58 -26.32
N LEU A 529 -30.21 31.63 -25.64
CA LEU A 529 -31.00 30.58 -26.29
C LEU A 529 -32.26 31.12 -26.99
N ILE A 530 -32.93 32.11 -26.39
CA ILE A 530 -34.10 32.79 -26.96
C ILE A 530 -33.70 33.61 -28.18
N ASP A 531 -32.61 34.38 -28.06
CA ASP A 531 -32.13 35.26 -29.12
C ASP A 531 -31.55 34.48 -30.31
N TRP A 532 -31.06 33.24 -30.11
CA TRP A 532 -30.61 32.36 -31.20
C TRP A 532 -31.75 31.82 -32.08
N LYS A 533 -32.98 31.78 -31.57
CA LYS A 533 -34.17 31.37 -32.32
C LYS A 533 -34.82 32.51 -33.11
N LYS A 534 -34.41 33.76 -32.86
CA LYS A 534 -34.82 34.94 -33.62
C LYS A 534 -33.90 35.09 -34.82
#